data_AF-A0AAE0FXM6-F1
#
_entry.id   AF-A0AAE0FXM6-F1
#
_cell.length_a   1.000
_cell.length_b   1.000
_cell.length_c   1.000
_cell.angle_alpha   90.00
_cell.angle_beta   90.00
_cell.angle_gamma   90.00
#
_symmetry.space_group_name_H-M   'P 1'
#
loop_
_entity.id
_entity.type
_entity.pdbx_description
1 polymer ?
#
loop_
_entity_poly.entity_id
_entity_poly.type
_entity_poly.pdbx_seq_one_letter_code
_entity_poly.pdbx_strand_id
1 'polypeptide(L)'
;QPQLCASLSAAVSTHRASQPQLCASLSAAVSTHRASQPQLCASLSAAVSTHRASQPQLGAKKCCWSGILNPSRLLDDPCRLARMAATAVLIMESFHGLSHKYDYCIVGHNGDSERVPIVDFGKPPATNDARFAVIKQLYGATFCRRGDNTLAAAAAAVAEVTKEPADDYFVVVLSDANLSEYGVDGESMTEALMSNPKVNAHAVFIADEASGRLLKRGMPAGRAHVVLDTAKMPTLFKNLFQHSFLRSKL
;
A
#
# COMPACT_ATOMS: atom_id res chain seq x y z
N GLN A 1 24.60 -18.65 -27.02
CA GLN A 1 23.50 -18.69 -26.04
C GLN A 1 23.72 -19.51 -24.73
N PRO A 2 24.85 -20.21 -24.45
CA PRO A 2 24.99 -20.96 -23.18
C PRO A 2 25.38 -20.12 -21.95
N GLN A 3 25.91 -18.90 -22.12
CA GLN A 3 26.32 -18.03 -21.00
C GLN A 3 25.15 -17.35 -20.25
N LEU A 4 24.01 -17.17 -20.91
CA LEU A 4 22.77 -16.64 -20.30
C LEU A 4 22.10 -17.65 -19.36
N CYS A 5 22.14 -18.95 -19.69
CA CYS A 5 21.60 -19.99 -18.81
C CYS A 5 22.46 -20.20 -17.55
N ALA A 6 23.79 -20.06 -17.66
CA ALA A 6 24.70 -20.19 -16.52
C ALA A 6 24.54 -19.03 -15.51
N SER A 7 24.32 -17.81 -16.00
CA SER A 7 24.09 -16.62 -15.16
C SER A 7 22.73 -16.62 -14.47
N LEU A 8 21.67 -17.11 -15.14
CA LEU A 8 20.37 -17.34 -14.48
C LEU A 8 20.43 -18.45 -13.43
N SER A 9 21.12 -19.56 -13.71
CA SER A 9 21.33 -20.64 -12.74
C SER A 9 22.09 -20.17 -11.48
N ALA A 10 23.13 -19.35 -11.67
CA ALA A 10 23.90 -18.73 -10.59
C ALA A 10 23.05 -17.73 -9.77
N ALA A 11 22.20 -16.93 -10.44
CA ALA A 11 21.27 -16.00 -9.77
C ALA A 11 20.17 -16.73 -8.99
N VAL A 12 19.66 -17.86 -9.50
CA VAL A 12 18.64 -18.69 -8.82
C VAL A 12 19.23 -19.45 -7.63
N SER A 13 20.46 -19.93 -7.73
CA SER A 13 21.16 -20.63 -6.64
C SER A 13 21.59 -19.68 -5.52
N THR A 14 22.06 -18.47 -5.85
CA THR A 14 22.28 -17.40 -4.86
C THR A 14 20.97 -16.97 -4.20
N HIS A 15 19.89 -16.80 -4.96
CA HIS A 15 18.55 -16.53 -4.41
C HIS A 15 18.07 -17.62 -3.43
N ARG A 16 18.31 -18.90 -3.75
CA ARG A 16 17.95 -20.04 -2.87
C ARG A 16 18.80 -20.07 -1.59
N ALA A 17 20.07 -19.66 -1.68
CA ALA A 17 21.00 -19.58 -0.55
C ALA A 17 20.70 -18.39 0.39
N SER A 18 20.15 -17.29 -0.13
CA SER A 18 19.80 -16.09 0.67
C SER A 18 18.42 -16.18 1.34
N GLN A 19 17.53 -17.08 0.89
CA GLN A 19 16.18 -17.26 1.46
C GLN A 19 16.12 -17.54 2.97
N PRO A 20 16.99 -18.38 3.57
CA PRO A 20 16.98 -18.63 5.01
C PRO A 20 17.35 -17.38 5.82
N GLN A 21 18.31 -16.59 5.33
CA GLN A 21 18.74 -15.35 5.97
C GLN A 21 17.68 -14.25 5.82
N LEU A 22 17.06 -14.11 4.65
CA LEU A 22 15.91 -13.22 4.45
C LEU A 22 14.74 -13.59 5.35
N CYS A 23 14.40 -14.89 5.49
CA CYS A 23 13.37 -15.34 6.40
C CYS A 23 13.70 -15.04 7.87
N ALA A 24 14.95 -15.20 8.30
CA ALA A 24 15.38 -14.86 9.66
C ALA A 24 15.34 -13.36 9.93
N SER A 25 15.79 -12.54 8.98
CA SER A 25 15.75 -11.07 9.05
C SER A 25 14.32 -10.53 9.01
N LEU A 26 13.45 -11.08 8.14
CA LEU A 26 12.03 -10.75 8.10
C LEU A 26 11.33 -11.21 9.38
N SER A 27 11.62 -12.41 9.88
CA SER A 27 11.03 -12.90 11.13
C SER A 27 11.44 -12.00 12.30
N ALA A 28 12.71 -11.58 12.37
CA ALA A 28 13.19 -10.63 13.37
C ALA A 28 12.55 -9.23 13.21
N ALA A 29 12.42 -8.72 11.98
CA ALA A 29 11.77 -7.45 11.67
C ALA A 29 10.26 -7.46 11.97
N VAL A 30 9.57 -8.54 11.61
CA VAL A 30 8.15 -8.77 11.94
C VAL A 30 7.98 -8.94 13.45
N SER A 31 8.91 -9.62 14.14
CA SER A 31 8.87 -9.80 15.60
C SER A 31 9.11 -8.49 16.35
N THR A 32 10.09 -7.68 15.92
CA THR A 32 10.36 -6.35 16.49
C THR A 32 9.23 -5.37 16.18
N HIS A 33 8.64 -5.43 14.99
CA HIS A 33 7.44 -4.67 14.63
C HIS A 33 6.21 -5.12 15.46
N ARG A 34 6.01 -6.43 15.62
CA ARG A 34 4.91 -6.99 16.43
C ARG A 34 5.04 -6.65 17.91
N ALA A 35 6.26 -6.59 18.43
CA ALA A 35 6.54 -6.20 19.81
C ALA A 35 6.32 -4.69 20.08
N SER A 36 6.41 -3.84 19.05
CA SER A 36 6.30 -2.38 19.19
C SER A 36 4.94 -1.79 18.77
N GLN A 37 4.02 -2.60 18.22
CA GLN A 37 2.78 -2.11 17.61
C GLN A 37 1.42 -2.63 18.13
N PRO A 38 1.26 -3.27 19.32
CA PRO A 38 -0.07 -3.71 19.76
C PRO A 38 -1.06 -2.54 19.88
N GLN A 39 -0.60 -1.34 20.25
CA GLN A 39 -1.44 -0.14 20.31
C GLN A 39 -1.82 0.44 18.94
N LEU A 40 -1.01 0.20 17.90
CA LEU A 40 -1.18 0.76 16.56
C LEU A 40 -2.23 0.00 15.75
N CYS A 41 -2.14 -1.34 15.74
CA CYS A 41 -3.21 -2.18 15.19
C CYS A 41 -4.50 -1.99 15.98
N ALA A 42 -4.44 -1.92 17.31
CA ALA A 42 -5.63 -1.64 18.14
C ALA A 42 -6.26 -0.28 17.80
N SER A 43 -5.47 0.75 17.49
CA SER A 43 -5.97 2.08 17.14
C SER A 43 -6.71 2.11 15.80
N LEU A 44 -6.19 1.41 14.76
CA LEU A 44 -6.88 1.31 13.47
C LEU A 44 -8.09 0.39 13.57
N SER A 45 -7.99 -0.76 14.25
CA SER A 45 -9.14 -1.62 14.51
C SER A 45 -10.23 -0.90 15.32
N ALA A 46 -9.86 -0.05 16.29
CA ALA A 46 -10.78 0.80 17.03
C ALA A 46 -11.38 1.91 16.15
N ALA A 47 -10.61 2.48 15.22
CA ALA A 47 -11.13 3.44 14.23
C ALA A 47 -12.17 2.79 13.30
N VAL A 48 -11.86 1.60 12.79
CA VAL A 48 -12.76 0.80 11.97
C VAL A 48 -13.99 0.37 12.76
N SER A 49 -13.84 0.08 14.06
CA SER A 49 -14.92 -0.28 14.98
C SER A 49 -15.79 0.91 15.41
N THR A 50 -15.22 2.10 15.59
CA THR A 50 -15.98 3.34 15.86
C THR A 50 -16.72 3.78 14.60
N HIS A 51 -16.09 3.67 13.43
CA HIS A 51 -16.77 3.80 12.13
C HIS A 51 -17.90 2.76 11.95
N ARG A 52 -17.77 1.58 12.57
CA ARG A 52 -18.84 0.57 12.63
C ARG A 52 -20.00 0.99 13.51
N ALA A 53 -19.75 1.48 14.72
CA ALA A 53 -20.80 1.87 15.67
C ALA A 53 -21.68 3.04 15.15
N SER A 54 -21.14 3.88 14.26
CA SER A 54 -21.85 5.03 13.70
C SER A 54 -22.68 4.75 12.44
N GLN A 55 -22.70 3.51 11.93
CA GLN A 55 -23.49 3.09 10.75
C GLN A 55 -24.36 1.86 11.08
N PRO A 56 -25.66 2.05 11.41
CA PRO A 56 -26.54 0.94 11.78
C PRO A 56 -26.89 0.00 10.63
N GLN A 57 -26.75 0.40 9.35
CA GLN A 57 -27.30 -0.37 8.21
C GLN A 57 -26.56 -0.32 6.86
N LEU A 58 -25.30 0.15 6.76
CA LEU A 58 -24.64 0.36 5.45
C LEU A 58 -23.62 -0.75 5.09
N GLY A 59 -23.73 -1.24 3.85
CA GLY A 59 -23.07 -2.36 3.20
C GLY A 59 -21.59 -2.20 2.84
N ALA A 60 -21.13 -3.06 1.92
CA ALA A 60 -19.71 -3.32 1.67
C ALA A 60 -18.94 -2.06 1.24
N LYS A 61 -17.73 -1.89 1.78
CA LYS A 61 -16.79 -0.82 1.41
C LYS A 61 -15.60 -1.43 0.69
N LYS A 62 -15.16 -0.80 -0.41
CA LYS A 62 -14.01 -1.26 -1.18
C LYS A 62 -12.81 -0.35 -1.03
N CYS A 63 -11.68 -0.94 -0.63
CA CYS A 63 -10.42 -0.24 -0.45
C CYS A 63 -9.36 -0.84 -1.38
N CYS A 64 -8.80 -0.06 -2.29
CA CYS A 64 -7.67 -0.47 -3.10
C CYS A 64 -6.39 0.21 -2.59
N TRP A 65 -5.39 -0.60 -2.25
CA TRP A 65 -4.06 -0.13 -1.89
C TRP A 65 -3.12 -0.32 -3.10
N SER A 66 -2.76 0.74 -3.82
CA SER A 66 -1.61 0.74 -4.77
C SER A 66 -0.28 1.22 -4.16
N GLY A 67 0.68 0.33 -3.94
CA GLY A 67 2.03 0.67 -3.45
C GLY A 67 3.10 0.66 -4.55
N ILE A 68 4.03 1.62 -4.53
CA ILE A 68 5.20 1.62 -5.42
C ILE A 68 6.10 0.41 -5.11
N LEU A 69 6.19 -0.58 -6.00
CA LEU A 69 7.25 -1.58 -5.97
C LEU A 69 8.37 -1.13 -6.92
N ASN A 70 9.05 -0.03 -6.60
CA ASN A 70 10.21 0.42 -7.37
C ASN A 70 11.49 -0.19 -6.75
N PRO A 71 12.09 -1.20 -7.38
CA PRO A 71 13.16 -2.02 -6.81
C PRO A 71 14.45 -1.24 -6.57
N SER A 72 14.70 -0.19 -7.36
CA SER A 72 15.99 0.47 -7.40
C SER A 72 16.38 1.23 -6.14
N ARG A 73 15.43 1.69 -5.32
CA ARG A 73 15.73 2.38 -4.05
C ARG A 73 15.21 1.68 -2.79
N LEU A 74 14.45 0.59 -2.94
CA LEU A 74 14.19 -0.35 -1.83
C LEU A 74 15.49 -1.02 -1.36
N LEU A 75 16.48 -1.10 -2.25
CA LEU A 75 17.83 -1.62 -1.97
C LEU A 75 18.77 -0.55 -1.37
N ASP A 76 18.58 0.74 -1.71
CA ASP A 76 19.41 1.85 -1.21
C ASP A 76 19.01 2.28 0.22
N ASP A 77 17.74 2.08 0.58
CA ASP A 77 17.22 2.34 1.93
C ASP A 77 16.30 1.18 2.38
N PRO A 78 16.81 0.20 3.14
CA PRO A 78 16.02 -0.94 3.63
C PRO A 78 14.83 -0.51 4.50
N CYS A 79 14.81 0.72 5.00
CA CYS A 79 13.66 1.26 5.72
C CYS A 79 12.46 1.51 4.79
N ARG A 80 12.64 1.79 3.49
CA ARG A 80 11.52 2.04 2.56
C ARG A 80 10.63 0.82 2.39
N LEU A 81 11.25 -0.33 2.08
CA LEU A 81 10.52 -1.60 1.93
C LEU A 81 9.91 -2.05 3.24
N ALA A 82 10.65 -1.89 4.34
CA ALA A 82 10.14 -2.23 5.67
C ALA A 82 8.90 -1.40 6.02
N ARG A 83 8.84 -0.11 5.67
CA ARG A 83 7.67 0.75 5.89
C ARG A 83 6.47 0.34 5.03
N MET A 84 6.70 -0.08 3.78
CA MET A 84 5.64 -0.62 2.93
C MET A 84 5.10 -1.95 3.45
N ALA A 85 5.99 -2.89 3.79
CA ALA A 85 5.62 -4.17 4.37
C ALA A 85 4.87 -4.00 5.70
N ALA A 86 5.34 -3.11 6.56
CA ALA A 86 4.65 -2.70 7.80
C ALA A 86 3.23 -2.20 7.52
N THR A 87 3.05 -1.37 6.50
CA THR A 87 1.73 -0.85 6.12
C THR A 87 0.81 -1.96 5.59
N ALA A 88 1.35 -2.90 4.80
CA ALA A 88 0.59 -4.05 4.34
C ALA A 88 0.14 -4.95 5.51
N VAL A 89 1.03 -5.22 6.47
CA VAL A 89 0.68 -5.94 7.72
C VAL A 89 -0.42 -5.19 8.46
N LEU A 90 -0.26 -3.89 8.68
CA LEU A 90 -1.25 -3.06 9.36
C LEU A 90 -2.65 -3.21 8.73
N ILE A 91 -2.74 -3.20 7.41
CA ILE A 91 -4.02 -3.30 6.69
C ILE A 91 -4.60 -4.71 6.78
N MET A 92 -3.79 -5.74 6.57
CA MET A 92 -4.25 -7.13 6.71
C MET A 92 -4.79 -7.42 8.12
N GLU A 93 -4.12 -6.92 9.16
CA GLU A 93 -4.55 -7.08 10.55
C GLU A 93 -5.78 -6.23 10.88
N SER A 94 -5.85 -4.99 10.39
CA SER A 94 -6.96 -4.08 10.72
C SER A 94 -8.29 -4.49 10.14
N PHE A 95 -8.29 -5.18 8.99
CA PHE A 95 -9.49 -5.72 8.35
C PHE A 95 -9.73 -7.21 8.68
N HIS A 96 -8.89 -7.83 9.50
CA HIS A 96 -9.08 -9.22 9.88
C HIS A 96 -10.41 -9.41 10.62
N GLY A 97 -11.22 -10.39 10.17
CA GLY A 97 -12.56 -10.65 10.73
C GLY A 97 -13.64 -9.65 10.28
N LEU A 98 -13.32 -8.70 9.41
CA LEU A 98 -14.23 -7.65 8.96
C LEU A 98 -14.64 -7.78 7.47
N SER A 99 -14.38 -8.93 6.85
CA SER A 99 -14.67 -9.20 5.43
C SER A 99 -16.14 -9.05 5.04
N HIS A 100 -17.06 -9.16 6.00
CA HIS A 100 -18.50 -8.92 5.78
C HIS A 100 -18.84 -7.44 5.53
N LYS A 101 -17.93 -6.53 5.86
CA LYS A 101 -18.13 -5.08 5.75
C LYS A 101 -17.09 -4.40 4.87
N TYR A 102 -15.87 -4.90 4.87
CA TYR A 102 -14.77 -4.34 4.07
C TYR A 102 -14.23 -5.40 3.13
N ASP A 103 -14.09 -5.02 1.88
CA ASP A 103 -13.38 -5.76 0.86
C ASP A 103 -12.17 -4.92 0.45
N TYR A 104 -10.99 -5.54 0.39
CA TYR A 104 -9.77 -4.82 0.06
C TYR A 104 -8.90 -5.61 -0.89
N CYS A 105 -8.12 -4.88 -1.67
CA CYS A 105 -7.05 -5.42 -2.48
C CYS A 105 -5.76 -4.67 -2.20
N ILE A 106 -4.64 -5.35 -2.43
CA ILE A 106 -3.30 -4.79 -2.40
C ILE A 106 -2.70 -5.05 -3.76
N VAL A 107 -2.35 -3.99 -4.45
CA VAL A 107 -1.68 -4.02 -5.75
C VAL A 107 -0.37 -3.27 -5.62
N GLY A 108 0.64 -3.78 -6.30
CA GLY A 108 1.86 -3.02 -6.56
C GLY A 108 1.93 -2.60 -8.02
N HIS A 109 2.96 -1.85 -8.35
CA HIS A 109 3.35 -1.59 -9.73
C HIS A 109 4.87 -1.47 -9.81
N ASN A 110 5.42 -1.66 -11.00
CA ASN A 110 6.85 -1.55 -11.27
C ASN A 110 7.07 -0.93 -12.67
N GLY A 111 8.29 -0.95 -13.18
CA GLY A 111 8.58 -0.40 -14.51
C GLY A 111 7.97 -1.15 -15.69
N ASP A 112 7.61 -2.43 -15.53
CA ASP A 112 7.03 -3.25 -16.60
C ASP A 112 5.49 -3.22 -16.59
N SER A 113 4.87 -3.02 -15.43
CA SER A 113 3.42 -3.07 -15.28
C SER A 113 2.90 -2.11 -14.21
N GLU A 114 1.80 -1.46 -14.55
CA GLU A 114 0.96 -0.61 -13.69
C GLU A 114 0.14 -1.39 -12.66
N ARG A 115 0.02 -2.72 -12.81
CA ARG A 115 -0.76 -3.55 -11.88
C ARG A 115 -0.12 -4.92 -11.68
N VAL A 116 0.51 -5.08 -10.52
CA VAL A 116 1.02 -6.35 -9.98
C VAL A 116 0.13 -6.77 -8.81
N PRO A 117 -0.80 -7.72 -8.99
CA PRO A 117 -1.71 -8.14 -7.93
C PRO A 117 -0.96 -8.85 -6.80
N ILE A 118 -1.24 -8.47 -5.55
CA ILE A 118 -0.67 -9.08 -4.35
C ILE A 118 -1.77 -9.71 -3.50
N VAL A 119 -2.85 -8.97 -3.30
CA VAL A 119 -4.09 -9.45 -2.68
C VAL A 119 -5.24 -8.98 -3.56
N ASP A 120 -6.07 -9.91 -4.02
CA ASP A 120 -7.27 -9.57 -4.80
C ASP A 120 -8.46 -9.28 -3.87
N PHE A 121 -9.41 -8.50 -4.40
CA PHE A 121 -10.74 -8.37 -3.80
C PHE A 121 -11.39 -9.74 -3.58
N GLY A 122 -12.11 -9.90 -2.48
CA GLY A 122 -12.75 -11.14 -2.06
C GLY A 122 -11.77 -12.22 -1.56
N LYS A 123 -10.45 -11.98 -1.61
CA LYS A 123 -9.42 -12.94 -1.22
C LYS A 123 -8.44 -12.40 -0.16
N PRO A 124 -8.91 -11.78 0.94
CA PRO A 124 -8.01 -11.35 2.00
C PRO A 124 -7.30 -12.55 2.66
N PRO A 125 -6.00 -12.47 2.97
CA PRO A 125 -5.26 -13.59 3.56
C PRO A 125 -5.77 -13.94 4.96
N ALA A 126 -6.39 -15.12 5.07
CA ALA A 126 -7.04 -15.58 6.30
C ALA A 126 -6.03 -16.07 7.36
N THR A 127 -4.95 -16.73 6.95
CA THR A 127 -3.98 -17.38 7.84
C THR A 127 -2.68 -16.59 7.93
N ASN A 128 -1.89 -16.82 8.99
CA ASN A 128 -0.57 -16.23 9.14
C ASN A 128 0.36 -16.61 7.97
N ASP A 129 0.27 -17.84 7.47
CA ASP A 129 1.07 -18.31 6.33
C ASP A 129 0.70 -17.55 5.04
N ALA A 130 -0.59 -17.29 4.81
CA ALA A 130 -1.04 -16.50 3.68
C ALA A 130 -0.58 -15.03 3.79
N ARG A 131 -0.63 -14.45 4.99
CA ARG A 131 -0.09 -13.10 5.24
C ARG A 131 1.42 -13.04 5.04
N PHE A 132 2.14 -14.08 5.50
CA PHE A 132 3.57 -14.19 5.27
C PHE A 132 3.90 -14.30 3.78
N ALA A 133 3.11 -15.03 3.00
CA ALA A 133 3.26 -15.10 1.55
C ALA A 133 3.09 -13.73 0.86
N VAL A 134 2.12 -12.92 1.30
CA VAL A 134 1.94 -11.52 0.84
C VAL A 134 3.18 -10.68 1.12
N ILE A 135 3.72 -10.75 2.34
CA ILE A 135 4.96 -10.02 2.67
C ILE A 135 6.13 -10.53 1.85
N LYS A 136 6.28 -11.85 1.69
CA LYS A 136 7.33 -12.42 0.83
C LYS A 136 7.24 -11.93 -0.61
N GLN A 137 6.02 -11.80 -1.15
CA GLN A 137 5.80 -11.24 -2.49
C GLN A 137 6.21 -9.75 -2.58
N LEU A 138 5.85 -8.94 -1.58
CA LEU A 138 6.30 -7.54 -1.50
C LEU A 138 7.83 -7.43 -1.49
N TYR A 139 8.51 -8.27 -0.72
CA TYR A 139 9.97 -8.32 -0.72
C TYR A 139 10.55 -8.87 -2.03
N GLY A 140 9.86 -9.79 -2.70
CA GLY A 140 10.26 -10.27 -4.02
C GLY A 140 10.21 -9.21 -5.12
N ALA A 141 9.50 -8.10 -4.88
CA ALA A 141 9.40 -7.02 -5.84
C ALA A 141 10.64 -6.10 -5.89
N THR A 142 11.63 -6.33 -5.02
CA THR A 142 12.96 -5.68 -5.10
C THR A 142 13.77 -6.06 -6.34
N PHE A 143 13.26 -6.99 -7.17
CA PHE A 143 13.94 -7.47 -8.38
C PHE A 143 13.25 -7.08 -9.69
N CYS A 144 12.21 -6.23 -9.66
CA CYS A 144 11.51 -5.82 -10.87
C CYS A 144 12.35 -4.86 -11.75
N ARG A 145 11.91 -4.58 -12.99
CA ARG A 145 12.56 -3.56 -13.81
C ARG A 145 12.21 -2.15 -13.32
N ARG A 146 13.15 -1.23 -13.58
CA ARG A 146 13.02 0.20 -13.29
C ARG A 146 12.05 0.84 -14.28
N GLY A 147 11.22 1.74 -13.78
CA GLY A 147 10.27 2.55 -14.53
C GLY A 147 9.20 3.09 -13.59
N ASP A 148 8.47 4.10 -14.03
CA ASP A 148 7.41 4.72 -13.24
C ASP A 148 6.06 4.57 -13.93
N ASN A 149 5.25 3.66 -13.40
CA ASN A 149 3.85 3.49 -13.77
C ASN A 149 2.92 4.03 -12.67
N THR A 150 3.39 4.88 -11.75
CA THR A 150 2.63 5.30 -10.57
C THR A 150 1.31 5.97 -10.96
N LEU A 151 1.31 6.86 -11.95
CA LEU A 151 0.08 7.53 -12.41
C LEU A 151 -0.90 6.55 -13.04
N ALA A 152 -0.41 5.67 -13.91
CA ALA A 152 -1.22 4.62 -14.52
C ALA A 152 -1.79 3.66 -13.46
N ALA A 153 -0.99 3.29 -12.46
CA ALA A 153 -1.40 2.44 -11.35
C ALA A 153 -2.44 3.13 -10.46
N ALA A 154 -2.31 4.43 -10.20
CA ALA A 154 -3.27 5.22 -9.45
C ALA A 154 -4.63 5.29 -10.19
N ALA A 155 -4.61 5.61 -11.48
CA ALA A 155 -5.81 5.64 -12.31
C ALA A 155 -6.46 4.24 -12.42
N ALA A 156 -5.66 3.20 -12.62
CA ALA A 156 -6.14 1.82 -12.65
C ALA A 156 -6.76 1.40 -11.31
N ALA A 157 -6.18 1.80 -10.18
CA ALA A 157 -6.74 1.53 -8.86
C ALA A 157 -8.11 2.21 -8.64
N VAL A 158 -8.26 3.46 -9.10
CA VAL A 158 -9.52 4.21 -9.07
C VAL A 158 -10.58 3.54 -9.96
N ALA A 159 -10.22 3.10 -11.16
CA ALA A 159 -11.13 2.36 -12.03
C ALA A 159 -11.54 1.02 -11.39
N GLU A 160 -10.55 0.24 -10.91
CA GLU A 160 -10.74 -1.10 -10.36
C GLU A 160 -11.66 -1.11 -9.13
N VAL A 161 -11.44 -0.19 -8.18
CA VAL A 161 -12.20 -0.17 -6.92
C VAL A 161 -13.70 0.04 -7.18
N THR A 162 -14.06 0.71 -8.29
CA THR A 162 -15.44 1.04 -8.66
C THR A 162 -16.14 0.04 -9.57
N LYS A 163 -15.47 -1.05 -9.96
CA LYS A 163 -16.07 -2.10 -10.82
C LYS A 163 -17.27 -2.78 -10.18
N GLU A 164 -17.21 -2.95 -8.87
CA GLU A 164 -18.26 -3.59 -8.08
C GLU A 164 -18.97 -2.56 -7.20
N PRO A 165 -20.28 -2.70 -6.98
CA PRO A 165 -21.05 -1.77 -6.15
C PRO A 165 -20.57 -1.83 -4.69
N ALA A 166 -20.41 -0.65 -4.09
CA ALA A 166 -20.05 -0.44 -2.70
C ALA A 166 -20.61 0.91 -2.24
N ASP A 167 -20.80 1.08 -0.93
CA ASP A 167 -21.30 2.35 -0.39
C ASP A 167 -20.24 3.45 -0.43
N ASP A 168 -18.99 3.06 -0.15
CA ASP A 168 -17.83 3.95 -0.17
C ASP A 168 -16.65 3.26 -0.87
N TYR A 169 -15.93 4.06 -1.64
CA TYR A 169 -14.73 3.65 -2.36
C TYR A 169 -13.52 4.42 -1.82
N PHE A 170 -12.43 3.70 -1.54
CA PHE A 170 -11.18 4.30 -1.10
C PHE A 170 -10.03 3.81 -1.98
N VAL A 171 -9.16 4.74 -2.35
CA VAL A 171 -7.87 4.45 -2.97
C VAL A 171 -6.81 5.17 -2.16
N VAL A 172 -5.76 4.45 -1.79
CA VAL A 172 -4.57 5.08 -1.24
C VAL A 172 -3.40 4.73 -2.17
N VAL A 173 -2.48 5.67 -2.41
CA VAL A 173 -1.20 5.51 -3.15
C VAL A 173 -0.01 5.71 -2.20
N LEU A 174 0.87 4.69 -2.03
CA LEU A 174 2.03 4.69 -1.13
C LEU A 174 3.19 4.99 -2.05
N SER A 175 3.79 6.13 -1.85
CA SER A 175 4.94 6.54 -2.63
C SER A 175 6.09 6.90 -1.71
N ASP A 176 7.29 6.62 -2.18
CA ASP A 176 8.52 7.04 -1.53
C ASP A 176 8.88 8.52 -1.88
N ALA A 177 7.96 9.19 -2.59
CA ALA A 177 7.97 10.58 -3.06
C ALA A 177 8.98 10.91 -4.15
N ASN A 178 9.64 9.91 -4.75
CA ASN A 178 10.63 10.14 -5.79
C ASN A 178 10.02 10.24 -7.20
N LEU A 179 8.90 10.95 -7.32
CA LEU A 179 8.08 11.00 -8.54
C LEU A 179 8.55 12.08 -9.53
N SER A 180 9.14 13.16 -9.02
CA SER A 180 9.57 14.29 -9.86
C SER A 180 10.71 13.92 -10.83
N GLU A 181 11.53 12.92 -10.49
CA GLU A 181 12.57 12.38 -11.38
C GLU A 181 11.99 11.69 -12.63
N TYR A 182 10.73 11.29 -12.59
CA TYR A 182 9.99 10.67 -13.69
C TYR A 182 9.01 11.63 -14.37
N GLY A 183 9.09 12.93 -14.06
CA GLY A 183 8.19 13.94 -14.61
C GLY A 183 6.80 13.93 -13.99
N VAL A 184 6.61 13.24 -12.85
CA VAL A 184 5.33 13.19 -12.14
C VAL A 184 5.30 14.28 -11.06
N ASP A 185 4.35 15.19 -11.21
CA ASP A 185 4.09 16.27 -10.25
C ASP A 185 2.76 16.07 -9.48
N GLY A 186 2.48 17.00 -8.57
CA GLY A 186 1.26 16.95 -7.76
C GLY A 186 -0.03 17.11 -8.57
N GLU A 187 0.02 17.85 -9.68
CA GLU A 187 -1.14 18.07 -10.54
C GLU A 187 -1.51 16.78 -11.29
N SER A 188 -0.52 16.14 -11.90
CA SER A 188 -0.68 14.86 -12.60
C SER A 188 -1.17 13.75 -11.64
N MET A 189 -0.63 13.70 -10.42
CA MET A 189 -1.09 12.78 -9.38
C MET A 189 -2.53 13.08 -8.96
N THR A 190 -2.92 14.35 -8.89
CA THR A 190 -4.29 14.77 -8.60
C THR A 190 -5.24 14.30 -9.69
N GLU A 191 -4.89 14.51 -10.95
CA GLU A 191 -5.71 14.07 -12.09
C GLU A 191 -5.95 12.56 -12.05
N ALA A 192 -4.89 11.76 -11.84
CA ALA A 192 -5.02 10.31 -11.76
C ALA A 192 -5.93 9.85 -10.60
N LEU A 193 -5.74 10.41 -9.40
CA LEU A 193 -6.49 10.03 -8.20
C LEU A 193 -7.93 10.56 -8.19
N MET A 194 -8.17 11.72 -8.79
CA MET A 194 -9.48 12.39 -8.79
C MET A 194 -10.30 12.15 -10.05
N SER A 195 -9.86 11.25 -10.92
CA SER A 195 -10.57 10.84 -12.14
C SER A 195 -12.00 10.36 -11.89
N ASN A 196 -12.32 9.90 -10.66
CA ASN A 196 -13.68 9.55 -10.27
C ASN A 196 -14.10 10.23 -8.94
N PRO A 197 -15.12 11.12 -8.95
CA PRO A 197 -15.51 11.87 -7.76
C PRO A 197 -16.13 11.01 -6.64
N LYS A 198 -16.58 9.79 -6.96
CA LYS A 198 -17.10 8.80 -5.98
C LYS A 198 -15.99 8.18 -5.12
N VAL A 199 -14.72 8.30 -5.54
CA VAL A 199 -13.59 7.65 -4.88
C VAL A 199 -12.90 8.61 -3.92
N ASN A 200 -12.75 8.18 -2.67
CA ASN A 200 -11.93 8.84 -1.68
C ASN A 200 -10.47 8.42 -1.90
N ALA A 201 -9.84 9.08 -2.87
CA ALA A 201 -8.46 8.83 -3.26
C ALA A 201 -7.47 9.73 -2.50
N HIS A 202 -6.37 9.16 -2.02
CA HIS A 202 -5.32 9.83 -1.23
C HIS A 202 -3.91 9.35 -1.62
N ALA A 203 -2.93 10.26 -1.62
CA ALA A 203 -1.51 9.92 -1.72
C ALA A 203 -0.82 9.99 -0.35
N VAL A 204 0.03 9.03 -0.03
CA VAL A 204 0.81 8.96 1.21
C VAL A 204 2.28 8.77 0.88
N PHE A 205 3.06 9.78 1.20
CA PHE A 205 4.50 9.87 0.96
C PHE A 205 5.27 9.42 2.20
N ILE A 206 6.01 8.31 2.13
CA ILE A 206 6.53 7.61 3.33
C ILE A 206 8.04 7.72 3.55
N ALA A 207 8.79 8.30 2.61
CA ALA A 207 10.24 8.16 2.62
C ALA A 207 11.01 9.48 2.52
N ASP A 208 10.69 10.36 1.58
CA ASP A 208 11.35 11.66 1.46
C ASP A 208 10.42 12.82 1.83
N GLU A 209 10.82 13.62 2.82
CA GLU A 209 9.99 14.71 3.33
C GLU A 209 9.93 15.89 2.37
N ALA A 210 11.07 16.27 1.80
CA ALA A 210 11.18 17.45 0.96
C ALA A 210 10.37 17.28 -0.34
N SER A 211 10.58 16.17 -1.05
CA SER A 211 9.84 15.83 -2.27
C SER A 211 8.37 15.56 -1.96
N GLY A 212 8.07 14.87 -0.85
CA GLY A 212 6.68 14.63 -0.43
C GLY A 212 5.92 15.93 -0.16
N ARG A 213 6.57 16.92 0.46
CA ARG A 213 5.98 18.25 0.69
C ARG A 213 5.82 19.03 -0.62
N LEU A 214 6.76 18.90 -1.56
CA LEU A 214 6.66 19.54 -2.87
C LEU A 214 5.48 18.99 -3.67
N LEU A 215 5.37 17.66 -3.79
CA LEU A 215 4.24 16.99 -4.45
C LEU A 215 2.92 17.37 -3.80
N LYS A 216 2.86 17.36 -2.46
CA LYS A 216 1.67 17.76 -1.71
C LYS A 216 1.20 19.19 -2.01
N ARG A 217 2.09 20.13 -2.35
CA ARG A 217 1.70 21.51 -2.69
C ARG A 217 0.89 21.59 -3.98
N GLY A 218 1.13 20.69 -4.92
CA GLY A 218 0.38 20.59 -6.17
C GLY A 218 -0.93 19.80 -6.04
N MET A 219 -1.28 19.32 -4.84
CA MET A 219 -2.47 18.51 -4.60
C MET A 219 -3.49 19.24 -3.72
N PRO A 220 -4.81 19.00 -3.90
CA PRO A 220 -5.83 19.60 -3.05
C PRO A 220 -5.65 19.25 -1.57
N ALA A 221 -6.07 20.18 -0.70
CA ALA A 221 -5.95 20.00 0.75
C ALA A 221 -6.61 18.70 1.22
N GLY A 222 -5.91 17.94 2.07
CA GLY A 222 -6.40 16.69 2.63
C GLY A 222 -6.28 15.45 1.71
N ARG A 223 -5.69 15.60 0.51
CA ARG A 223 -5.56 14.51 -0.47
C ARG A 223 -4.15 13.93 -0.58
N ALA A 224 -3.18 14.62 0.03
CA ALA A 224 -1.81 14.16 0.14
C ALA A 224 -1.28 14.29 1.58
N HIS A 225 -0.56 13.26 2.00
CA HIS A 225 -0.05 13.11 3.35
C HIS A 225 1.43 12.74 3.30
N VAL A 226 2.24 13.32 4.19
CA VAL A 226 3.66 12.96 4.32
C VAL A 226 3.80 12.28 5.68
N VAL A 227 4.20 11.01 5.69
CA VAL A 227 4.26 10.16 6.88
C VAL A 227 5.57 9.38 6.91
N LEU A 228 6.60 9.97 7.49
CA LEU A 228 7.92 9.33 7.63
C LEU A 228 7.96 8.29 8.76
N ASP A 229 7.09 8.46 9.75
CA ASP A 229 6.94 7.59 10.90
C ASP A 229 5.72 6.69 10.70
N THR A 230 5.95 5.40 10.46
CA THR A 230 4.88 4.42 10.25
C THR A 230 3.96 4.25 11.45
N ALA A 231 4.38 4.62 12.66
CA ALA A 231 3.50 4.68 13.82
C ALA A 231 2.36 5.71 13.66
N LYS A 232 2.46 6.64 12.72
CA LYS A 232 1.38 7.61 12.44
C LYS A 232 0.38 7.12 11.39
N MET A 233 0.69 6.02 10.68
CA MET A 233 -0.19 5.46 9.64
C MET A 233 -1.58 5.06 10.16
N PRO A 234 -1.73 4.39 11.32
CA PRO A 234 -3.05 4.07 11.87
C PRO A 234 -3.92 5.31 12.11
N THR A 235 -3.33 6.35 12.69
CA THR A 235 -4.01 7.62 12.96
C THR A 235 -4.40 8.32 11.66
N LEU A 236 -3.52 8.29 10.65
CA LEU A 236 -3.86 8.80 9.32
C LEU A 236 -5.07 8.07 8.75
N PHE A 237 -5.04 6.74 8.65
CA PHE A 237 -6.15 5.96 8.09
C PHE A 237 -7.46 6.18 8.86
N LYS A 238 -7.39 6.23 10.20
CA LYS A 238 -8.53 6.60 11.05
C LYS A 238 -9.16 7.90 10.59
N ASN A 239 -8.36 8.95 10.43
CA ASN A 239 -8.83 10.27 10.02
C ASN A 239 -9.43 10.21 8.61
N LEU A 240 -8.81 9.49 7.67
CA LEU A 240 -9.34 9.34 6.30
C LEU A 240 -10.75 8.72 6.30
N PHE A 241 -10.95 7.62 7.03
CA PHE A 241 -12.26 6.98 7.13
C PHE A 241 -13.30 7.88 7.83
N GLN A 242 -12.90 8.59 8.90
CA GLN A 242 -13.79 9.51 9.61
C GLN A 242 -14.21 10.72 8.76
N HIS A 243 -13.30 11.29 7.97
CA HIS A 243 -13.61 12.44 7.11
C HIS A 243 -14.54 12.09 5.97
N SER A 244 -14.37 10.91 5.35
CA SER A 244 -15.30 10.43 4.31
C SER A 244 -16.72 10.32 4.84
N PHE A 245 -16.90 9.84 6.07
CA PHE A 245 -18.21 9.72 6.70
C PHE A 245 -18.93 11.07 6.88
N LEU A 246 -18.20 12.15 7.18
CA LEU A 246 -18.80 13.48 7.30
C LEU A 246 -19.26 14.02 5.94
N ARG A 247 -18.54 13.67 4.86
CA ARG A 247 -18.88 14.08 3.50
C ARG A 247 -20.12 13.37 2.96
N SER A 248 -20.34 12.10 3.30
CA SER A 248 -21.53 11.36 2.84
C SER A 248 -22.84 11.75 3.55
N LYS A 249 -22.77 12.60 4.58
CA LYS A 249 -23.94 13.13 5.32
C LYS A 249 -24.35 14.55 4.90
N LEU A 250 -23.58 15.21 4.03
CA LEU A 250 -23.86 16.53 3.47
C LEU A 250 -24.35 16.36 2.03
#